data_AF-A0A3C1X4Q5-F1
#
_entry.id   AF-A0A3C1X4Q5-F1
#
_cell.length_a   1.000
_cell.length_b   1.000
_cell.length_c   1.000
_cell.angle_alpha   90.00
_cell.angle_beta   90.00
_cell.angle_gamma   90.00
#
_symmetry.space_group_name_H-M   'P 1'
#
loop_
_entity.id
_entity.type
_entity.pdbx_description
1 polymer ?
#
loop_
_entity_poly.entity_id
_entity_poly.type
_entity_poly.pdbx_seq_one_letter_code
_entity_poly.pdbx_strand_id
1 'polypeptide(L)'
;MNCPASLPFILSTCVALLLADGVLADEIRSGNVAVVRMSVQQTEQQLAGWLRDAGIEPGRSEAALAVWRKGLAGGDLTAEDALDLLISSLATADDETAVLQRACYSGQPPGQHSYTGIRAIPFYGSNVRVWHARVLAQQRYYDEAVALLADVSVQDLVDPASLLFYRGISRLKLLQKSAAADDLALLLNNTADVPARFRQMALQVQEEAAKPAGPLGEVAQLMSDVQRRLDLGAADEPVQKREDEVVAALDKLLKDLEEQQKQQQQQQQQQQQQGGGAMQPSQPGSRSQIS
;
A
#
# COMPACT_ATOMS: atom_id res chain seq x y z
N MET A 1 52.01 15.53 44.45
CA MET A 1 52.67 15.24 43.16
C MET A 1 51.75 14.35 42.35
N ASN A 2 51.30 14.91 41.23
CA ASN A 2 50.70 14.34 40.02
C ASN A 2 49.47 13.43 40.06
N CYS A 3 48.42 14.03 39.49
CA CYS A 3 47.18 13.51 38.90
C CYS A 3 47.49 12.87 37.50
N PRO A 4 46.50 12.51 36.66
CA PRO A 4 46.07 11.14 36.37
C PRO A 4 46.29 10.72 34.89
N ALA A 5 46.00 9.46 34.56
CA ALA A 5 45.87 9.03 33.16
C ALA A 5 44.58 8.22 32.96
N SER A 6 43.56 8.93 32.47
CA SER A 6 42.36 8.39 31.83
C SER A 6 42.72 7.70 30.52
N LEU A 7 42.06 6.58 30.21
CA LEU A 7 42.05 5.99 28.87
C LEU A 7 40.60 5.91 28.34
N PRO A 8 40.42 6.08 27.01
CA PRO A 8 39.20 6.64 26.45
C PRO A 8 38.16 5.58 26.09
N PHE A 9 36.91 6.00 26.26
CA PHE A 9 35.70 5.42 25.68
C PHE A 9 35.82 5.43 24.14
N ILE A 10 35.86 4.24 23.51
CA ILE A 10 35.68 4.12 22.06
C ILE A 10 34.17 4.14 21.79
N LEU A 11 33.65 5.33 21.52
CA LEU A 11 32.27 5.56 21.12
C LEU A 11 32.33 6.37 19.81
N SER A 12 32.69 5.70 18.71
CA SER A 12 32.85 6.37 17.42
C SER A 12 32.72 5.41 16.24
N THR A 13 31.59 4.71 16.11
CA THR A 13 31.20 4.09 14.82
C THR A 13 29.70 3.78 14.65
N CYS A 14 28.78 4.53 15.27
CA CYS A 14 27.33 4.32 15.05
C CYS A 14 26.60 5.50 14.37
N VAL A 15 27.26 6.62 14.09
CA VAL A 15 26.59 7.79 13.47
C VAL A 15 26.61 7.76 11.94
N ALA A 16 27.46 6.93 11.32
CA ALA A 16 27.58 6.90 9.86
C ALA A 16 26.49 6.10 9.13
N LEU A 17 25.82 5.13 9.79
CA LEU A 17 24.75 4.35 9.14
C LEU A 17 23.43 5.14 9.00
N LEU A 18 23.10 5.99 9.98
CA LEU A 18 21.81 6.72 10.01
C LEU A 18 21.69 7.84 8.96
N LEU A 19 22.80 8.40 8.50
CA LEU A 19 22.76 9.42 7.43
C LEU A 19 22.70 8.80 6.04
N ALA A 20 23.18 7.56 5.87
CA ALA A 20 23.12 6.86 4.58
C ALA A 20 21.68 6.45 4.23
N ASP A 21 20.89 6.01 5.22
CA ASP A 21 19.49 5.62 5.02
C ASP A 21 18.63 6.79 4.51
N GLY A 22 18.85 8.00 5.02
CA GLY A 22 18.10 9.19 4.62
C GLY A 22 18.43 9.66 3.20
N VAL A 23 19.72 9.64 2.82
CA VAL A 23 20.17 10.04 1.48
C VAL A 23 19.72 9.02 0.43
N LEU A 24 19.84 7.72 0.71
CA LEU A 24 19.37 6.68 -0.21
C LEU A 24 17.85 6.69 -0.36
N ALA A 25 17.08 6.92 0.71
CA ALA A 25 15.63 7.03 0.62
C ALA A 25 15.19 8.24 -0.24
N ASP A 26 15.95 9.34 -0.21
CA ASP A 26 15.71 10.53 -1.01
C ASP A 26 16.19 10.36 -2.47
N GLU A 27 17.29 9.64 -2.70
CA GLU A 27 17.80 9.29 -4.03
C GLU A 27 16.92 8.26 -4.77
N ILE A 28 16.36 7.29 -4.03
CA ILE A 28 15.35 6.35 -4.55
C ILE A 28 14.08 7.11 -4.94
N ARG A 29 13.64 8.08 -4.13
CA ARG A 29 12.50 8.97 -4.49
C ARG A 29 12.82 9.90 -5.65
N SER A 30 14.07 10.34 -5.78
CA SER A 30 14.56 11.19 -6.87
C SER A 30 14.83 10.42 -8.17
N GLY A 31 14.66 9.09 -8.17
CA GLY A 31 14.73 8.24 -9.35
C GLY A 31 16.14 7.84 -9.82
N ASN A 32 17.18 8.09 -9.01
CA ASN A 32 18.57 7.85 -9.40
C ASN A 32 19.07 6.41 -9.13
N VAL A 33 18.34 5.62 -8.33
CA VAL A 33 18.72 4.25 -7.97
C VAL A 33 17.57 3.29 -8.23
N ALA A 34 17.85 2.21 -8.96
CA ALA A 34 16.88 1.14 -9.17
C ALA A 34 16.70 0.33 -7.89
N VAL A 35 15.44 0.09 -7.51
CA VAL A 35 15.04 -0.85 -6.47
C VAL A 35 15.19 -2.26 -7.04
N VAL A 36 16.16 -3.01 -6.48
CA VAL A 36 16.49 -4.37 -6.91
C VAL A 36 16.27 -5.32 -5.75
N ARG A 37 15.73 -6.51 -6.06
CA ARG A 37 15.60 -7.60 -5.07
C ARG A 37 16.96 -8.05 -4.55
N MET A 38 16.99 -8.53 -3.32
CA MET A 38 18.15 -9.25 -2.78
C MET A 38 18.41 -10.51 -3.62
N SER A 39 19.68 -10.76 -3.94
CA SER A 39 20.06 -11.98 -4.64
C SER A 39 19.85 -13.20 -3.74
N VAL A 40 19.72 -14.37 -4.37
CA VAL A 40 19.58 -15.65 -3.66
C VAL A 40 20.77 -15.91 -2.73
N GLN A 41 21.99 -15.59 -3.16
CA GLN A 41 23.20 -15.76 -2.36
C GLN A 41 23.23 -14.81 -1.16
N GLN A 42 22.87 -13.54 -1.36
CA GLN A 42 22.77 -12.58 -0.26
C GLN A 42 21.68 -12.98 0.73
N THR A 43 20.54 -13.49 0.24
CA THR A 43 19.44 -13.97 1.10
C THR A 43 19.89 -15.14 1.98
N GLU A 44 20.64 -16.10 1.43
CA GLU A 44 21.22 -17.19 2.23
C GLU A 44 22.20 -16.66 3.28
N GLN A 45 23.06 -15.71 2.92
CA GLN A 45 24.02 -15.10 3.85
C GLN A 45 23.32 -14.37 4.98
N GLN A 46 22.30 -13.57 4.68
CA GLN A 46 21.51 -12.84 5.68
C GLN A 46 20.69 -13.79 6.56
N LEU A 47 20.13 -14.86 6.00
CA LEU A 47 19.47 -15.91 6.78
C LEU A 47 20.44 -16.59 7.75
N ALA A 48 21.62 -16.99 7.29
CA ALA A 48 22.66 -17.57 8.14
C ALA A 48 23.17 -16.59 9.21
N GLY A 49 23.26 -15.29 8.87
CA GLY A 49 23.59 -14.22 9.81
C GLY A 49 22.53 -14.10 10.90
N TRP A 50 21.26 -13.97 10.51
CA TRP A 50 20.14 -13.88 11.45
C TRP A 50 20.05 -15.10 12.37
N LEU A 51 20.18 -16.33 11.85
CA LEU A 51 20.15 -17.56 12.66
C LEU A 51 21.23 -17.55 13.74
N ARG A 52 22.43 -17.04 13.42
CA ARG A 52 23.55 -16.92 14.36
C ARG A 52 23.28 -15.84 15.40
N ASP A 53 22.86 -14.66 14.96
CA ASP A 53 22.64 -13.49 15.83
C ASP A 53 21.45 -13.70 16.77
N ALA A 54 20.43 -14.43 16.31
CA ALA A 54 19.28 -14.85 17.10
C ALA A 54 19.60 -16.01 18.07
N GLY A 55 20.79 -16.62 17.98
CA GLY A 55 21.20 -17.73 18.84
C GLY A 55 20.39 -19.01 18.64
N ILE A 56 19.93 -19.28 17.40
CA ILE A 56 19.11 -20.45 17.10
C ILE A 56 19.96 -21.72 17.20
N GLU A 57 19.41 -22.73 17.90
CA GLU A 57 20.04 -24.04 18.10
C GLU A 57 20.61 -24.63 16.79
N PRO A 58 21.83 -25.19 16.79
CA PRO A 58 22.52 -25.62 15.57
C PRO A 58 21.68 -26.55 14.67
N GLY A 59 20.94 -27.49 15.26
CA GLY A 59 20.08 -28.40 14.50
C GLY A 59 18.90 -27.71 13.80
N ARG A 60 18.29 -26.71 14.44
CA ARG A 60 17.21 -25.90 13.82
C ARG A 60 17.78 -24.97 12.75
N SER A 61 18.95 -24.38 13.01
CA SER A 61 19.67 -23.55 12.05
C SER A 61 20.04 -24.31 10.77
N GLU A 62 20.55 -25.53 10.92
CA GLU A 62 20.86 -26.41 9.78
C GLU A 62 19.60 -26.81 9.01
N ALA A 63 18.51 -27.16 9.71
CA ALA A 63 17.24 -27.50 9.08
C ALA A 63 16.66 -26.31 8.28
N ALA A 64 16.69 -25.10 8.82
CA ALA A 64 16.22 -23.89 8.14
C ALA A 64 17.03 -23.61 6.85
N LEU A 65 18.37 -23.69 6.92
CA LEU A 65 19.23 -23.53 5.74
C LEU A 65 19.03 -24.66 4.72
N ALA A 66 18.74 -25.89 5.17
CA ALA A 66 18.41 -27.00 4.28
C ALA A 66 17.11 -26.78 3.52
N VAL A 67 16.08 -26.20 4.16
CA VAL A 67 14.82 -25.81 3.49
C VAL A 67 15.11 -24.81 2.37
N TRP A 68 15.84 -23.73 2.69
CA TRP A 68 16.25 -22.73 1.70
C TRP A 68 16.96 -23.37 0.50
N ARG A 69 18.07 -24.08 0.75
CA ARG A 69 18.90 -24.69 -0.31
C ARG A 69 18.14 -25.70 -1.17
N LYS A 70 17.26 -26.49 -0.55
CA LYS A 70 16.44 -27.46 -1.28
C LYS A 70 15.44 -26.76 -2.21
N GLY A 71 14.85 -25.65 -1.79
CA GLY A 71 13.94 -24.87 -2.63
C GLY A 71 14.64 -24.26 -3.85
N LEU A 72 15.90 -23.85 -3.71
CA LEU A 72 16.71 -23.33 -4.83
C LEU A 72 16.99 -24.37 -5.92
N ALA A 73 16.99 -25.66 -5.58
CA ALA A 73 17.24 -26.73 -6.55
C ALA A 73 16.11 -26.86 -7.61
N GLY A 74 14.99 -26.17 -7.42
CA GLY A 74 13.83 -26.17 -8.32
C GLY A 74 13.94 -25.30 -9.57
N GLY A 75 14.99 -24.48 -9.71
CA GLY A 75 15.21 -23.58 -10.86
C GLY A 75 15.16 -22.10 -10.50
N ASP A 76 14.91 -21.25 -11.51
CA ASP A 76 14.85 -19.80 -11.33
C ASP A 76 13.60 -19.39 -10.53
N LEU A 77 13.82 -18.89 -9.31
CA LEU A 77 12.76 -18.43 -8.43
C LEU A 77 12.35 -17.00 -8.74
N THR A 78 11.04 -16.77 -8.84
CA THR A 78 10.49 -15.42 -8.81
C THR A 78 10.77 -14.77 -7.44
N ALA A 79 10.65 -13.44 -7.35
CA ALA A 79 10.85 -12.75 -6.07
C ALA A 79 9.85 -13.22 -5.01
N GLU A 80 8.60 -13.50 -5.42
CA GLU A 80 7.56 -14.01 -4.53
C GLU A 80 7.88 -15.41 -4.03
N ASP A 81 8.30 -16.32 -4.93
CA ASP A 81 8.67 -17.69 -4.54
C ASP A 81 9.88 -17.68 -3.60
N ALA A 82 10.84 -16.78 -3.83
CA ALA A 82 11.98 -16.60 -2.95
C ALA A 82 11.55 -16.07 -1.57
N LEU A 83 10.59 -15.15 -1.50
CA LEU A 83 10.02 -14.69 -0.23
C LEU A 83 9.30 -15.83 0.49
N ASP A 84 8.45 -16.60 -0.21
CA ASP A 84 7.74 -17.75 0.36
C ASP A 84 8.69 -18.83 0.89
N LEU A 85 9.79 -19.07 0.17
CA LEU A 85 10.84 -19.99 0.59
C LEU A 85 11.60 -19.48 1.82
N LEU A 86 11.89 -18.17 1.88
CA LEU A 86 12.49 -17.55 3.06
C LEU A 86 11.59 -17.73 4.29
N ILE A 87 10.29 -17.44 4.17
CA ILE A 87 9.34 -17.59 5.29
C ILE A 87 9.25 -19.05 5.74
N SER A 88 9.25 -20.00 4.81
CA SER A 88 9.26 -21.43 5.15
C SER A 88 10.54 -21.85 5.89
N SER A 89 11.68 -21.22 5.55
CA SER A 89 12.96 -21.44 6.22
C SER A 89 12.93 -20.83 7.64
N LEU A 90 12.43 -19.61 7.79
CA LEU A 90 12.27 -18.94 9.08
C LEU A 90 11.29 -19.69 10.00
N ALA A 91 10.19 -20.22 9.47
CA ALA A 91 9.24 -21.06 10.21
C ALA A 91 9.85 -22.37 10.72
N THR A 92 10.94 -22.85 10.13
CA THR A 92 11.67 -24.02 10.64
C THR A 92 12.55 -23.67 11.85
N ALA A 93 12.99 -22.41 11.95
CA ALA A 93 13.85 -21.93 13.02
C ALA A 93 13.07 -21.30 14.20
N ASP A 94 12.01 -20.56 13.91
CA ASP A 94 11.20 -19.80 14.87
C ASP A 94 9.75 -20.28 14.90
N ASP A 95 9.33 -20.74 16.09
CA ASP A 95 8.00 -21.32 16.30
C ASP A 95 6.87 -20.29 16.10
N GLU A 96 7.11 -18.99 16.38
CA GLU A 96 6.08 -17.96 16.18
C GLU A 96 5.86 -17.64 14.70
N THR A 97 6.92 -17.67 13.88
CA THR A 97 6.79 -17.64 12.42
C THR A 97 5.94 -18.81 11.93
N ALA A 98 6.18 -20.01 12.45
CA ALA A 98 5.42 -21.21 12.07
C ALA A 98 3.93 -21.10 12.44
N VAL A 99 3.64 -20.55 13.63
CA VAL A 99 2.27 -20.28 14.08
C VAL A 99 1.61 -19.23 13.19
N LEU A 100 2.29 -18.13 12.90
CA LEU A 100 1.81 -17.09 11.99
C LEU A 100 1.49 -17.67 10.61
N GLN A 101 2.42 -18.45 10.05
CA GLN A 101 2.25 -19.05 8.73
C GLN A 101 1.01 -19.96 8.67
N ARG A 102 0.81 -20.78 9.71
CA ARG A 102 -0.36 -21.67 9.82
C ARG A 102 -1.68 -20.90 10.00
N ALA A 103 -1.68 -19.84 10.80
CA ALA A 103 -2.85 -18.97 10.98
C ALA A 103 -3.25 -18.32 9.64
N CYS A 104 -2.28 -17.78 8.90
CA CYS A 104 -2.49 -17.23 7.57
C CYS A 104 -3.09 -18.24 6.58
N TYR A 105 -2.57 -19.47 6.51
CA TYR A 105 -3.10 -20.50 5.60
C TYR A 105 -4.47 -21.06 5.99
N SER A 106 -4.84 -20.98 7.27
CA SER A 106 -6.15 -21.42 7.74
C SER A 106 -7.25 -20.36 7.58
N GLY A 107 -6.91 -19.18 7.04
CA GLY A 107 -7.85 -18.08 6.85
C GLY A 107 -8.38 -17.52 8.16
N GLN A 108 -7.65 -17.71 9.27
CA GLN A 108 -8.01 -17.11 10.55
C GLN A 108 -7.85 -15.58 10.46
N PRO A 109 -8.71 -14.82 11.17
CA PRO A 109 -8.51 -13.38 11.27
C PRO A 109 -7.11 -13.11 11.81
N PRO A 110 -6.47 -12.04 11.34
CA PRO A 110 -5.07 -11.81 11.62
C PRO A 110 -4.83 -11.62 13.11
N GLY A 111 -4.02 -12.52 13.67
CA GLY A 111 -3.51 -12.36 15.03
C GLY A 111 -2.41 -11.31 15.07
N GLN A 112 -2.18 -10.72 16.25
CA GLN A 112 -1.00 -9.90 16.48
C GLN A 112 0.26 -10.78 16.43
N HIS A 113 1.22 -10.40 15.59
CA HIS A 113 2.56 -11.00 15.58
C HIS A 113 3.55 -10.04 16.25
N SER A 114 4.43 -10.56 17.11
CA SER A 114 5.39 -9.74 17.83
C SER A 114 6.68 -9.57 17.02
N TYR A 115 6.89 -8.36 16.50
CA TYR A 115 8.12 -7.98 15.79
C TYR A 115 9.15 -7.36 16.75
N THR A 116 9.42 -8.04 17.87
CA THR A 116 10.35 -7.58 18.92
C THR A 116 11.51 -8.55 19.12
N GLY A 117 12.56 -8.10 19.81
CA GLY A 117 13.75 -8.92 20.08
C GLY A 117 14.44 -9.38 18.79
N ILE A 118 14.69 -10.68 18.67
CA ILE A 118 15.33 -11.27 17.48
C ILE A 118 14.54 -11.03 16.18
N ARG A 119 13.24 -10.74 16.28
CA ARG A 119 12.36 -10.47 15.13
C ARG A 119 12.32 -9.01 14.71
N ALA A 120 12.91 -8.12 15.52
CA ALA A 120 13.11 -6.72 15.15
C ALA A 120 14.34 -6.53 14.24
N ILE A 121 15.18 -7.56 14.08
CA ILE A 121 16.33 -7.51 13.17
C ILE A 121 15.81 -7.24 11.75
N PRO A 122 16.29 -6.18 11.05
CA PRO A 122 15.67 -5.69 9.81
C PRO A 122 15.45 -6.77 8.74
N PHE A 123 16.43 -7.65 8.52
CA PHE A 123 16.29 -8.73 7.55
C PHE A 123 15.07 -9.63 7.83
N TYR A 124 14.90 -10.08 9.07
CA TYR A 124 13.75 -10.89 9.47
C TYR A 124 12.48 -10.04 9.44
N GLY A 125 12.49 -8.93 10.19
CA GLY A 125 11.29 -8.15 10.48
C GLY A 125 10.66 -7.58 9.22
N SER A 126 11.46 -7.06 8.29
CA SER A 126 10.96 -6.48 7.05
C SER A 126 10.38 -7.55 6.11
N ASN A 127 11.08 -8.67 5.88
CA ASN A 127 10.59 -9.70 4.97
C ASN A 127 9.34 -10.42 5.50
N VAL A 128 9.28 -10.73 6.80
CA VAL A 128 8.08 -11.34 7.42
C VAL A 128 6.88 -10.38 7.37
N ARG A 129 7.11 -9.08 7.58
CA ARG A 129 6.04 -8.05 7.44
C ARG A 129 5.52 -7.95 6.02
N VAL A 130 6.39 -7.95 5.01
CA VAL A 130 5.98 -7.94 3.59
C VAL A 130 5.13 -9.16 3.25
N TRP A 131 5.60 -10.35 3.65
CA TRP A 131 4.85 -11.58 3.41
C TRP A 131 3.50 -11.59 4.12
N HIS A 132 3.47 -11.18 5.39
CA HIS A 132 2.24 -11.15 6.19
C HIS A 132 1.24 -10.13 5.62
N ALA A 133 1.70 -8.93 5.27
CA ALA A 133 0.86 -7.89 4.66
C ALA A 133 0.26 -8.32 3.31
N ARG A 134 0.98 -9.12 2.52
CA ARG A 134 0.43 -9.73 1.30
C ARG A 134 -0.80 -10.58 1.62
N VAL A 135 -0.71 -11.44 2.64
CA VAL A 135 -1.84 -12.28 3.06
C VAL A 135 -3.01 -11.42 3.56
N LEU A 136 -2.72 -10.41 4.39
CA LEU A 136 -3.71 -9.46 4.89
C LEU A 136 -4.46 -8.76 3.76
N ALA A 137 -3.73 -8.22 2.78
CA ALA A 137 -4.30 -7.51 1.65
C ALA A 137 -5.15 -8.43 0.76
N GLN A 138 -4.73 -9.68 0.56
CA GLN A 138 -5.52 -10.69 -0.16
C GLN A 138 -6.84 -11.03 0.55
N GLN A 139 -6.87 -10.92 1.88
CA GLN A 139 -8.06 -11.11 2.71
C GLN A 139 -8.84 -9.82 3.01
N ARG A 140 -8.49 -8.70 2.36
CA ARG A 140 -9.12 -7.36 2.52
C ARG A 140 -8.84 -6.66 3.86
N TYR A 141 -7.87 -7.11 4.66
CA TYR A 141 -7.39 -6.43 5.88
C TYR A 141 -6.39 -5.30 5.52
N TYR A 142 -6.89 -4.28 4.83
CA TYR A 142 -6.05 -3.21 4.28
C TYR A 142 -5.48 -2.27 5.35
N ASP A 143 -6.24 -2.01 6.43
CA ASP A 143 -5.80 -1.15 7.53
C ASP A 143 -4.56 -1.76 8.22
N GLU A 144 -4.63 -3.05 8.53
CA GLU A 144 -3.55 -3.83 9.14
C GLU A 144 -2.36 -3.94 8.18
N ALA A 145 -2.61 -4.19 6.89
CA ALA A 145 -1.56 -4.28 5.89
C ALA A 145 -0.79 -2.94 5.74
N VAL A 146 -1.48 -1.80 5.71
CA VAL A 146 -0.82 -0.48 5.64
C VAL A 146 -0.03 -0.20 6.91
N ALA A 147 -0.61 -0.46 8.08
CA ALA A 147 0.07 -0.28 9.36
C ALA A 147 1.35 -1.13 9.45
N LEU A 148 1.29 -2.36 8.96
CA LEU A 148 2.41 -3.31 8.99
C LEU A 148 3.55 -2.90 8.03
N LEU A 149 3.24 -2.22 6.92
CA LEU A 149 4.21 -1.84 5.89
C LEU A 149 4.66 -0.37 5.95
N ALA A 150 4.20 0.40 6.94
CA ALA A 150 4.38 1.85 6.99
C ALA A 150 5.85 2.27 7.04
N ASP A 151 6.67 1.52 7.79
CA ASP A 151 8.08 1.79 8.06
C ASP A 151 9.04 0.81 7.35
N VAL A 152 8.51 -0.10 6.53
CA VAL A 152 9.34 -1.07 5.81
C VAL A 152 10.04 -0.40 4.62
N SER A 153 11.37 -0.46 4.65
CA SER A 153 12.24 0.00 3.56
C SER A 153 12.18 -0.94 2.35
N VAL A 154 12.34 -0.40 1.15
CA VAL A 154 12.47 -1.18 -0.09
C VAL A 154 13.84 -1.84 -0.24
N GLN A 155 14.82 -1.42 0.58
CA GLN A 155 16.18 -1.96 0.56
C GLN A 155 16.27 -3.29 1.30
N ASP A 156 17.22 -4.12 0.89
CA ASP A 156 17.51 -5.41 1.52
C ASP A 156 16.28 -6.33 1.69
N LEU A 157 15.35 -6.23 0.74
CA LEU A 157 14.18 -7.10 0.65
C LEU A 157 14.38 -8.19 -0.40
N VAL A 158 13.86 -9.37 -0.09
CA VAL A 158 13.77 -10.47 -1.05
C VAL A 158 12.77 -10.14 -2.17
N ASP A 159 11.68 -9.45 -1.82
CA ASP A 159 10.65 -9.03 -2.77
C ASP A 159 10.18 -7.58 -2.52
N PRO A 160 10.94 -6.57 -2.99
CA PRO A 160 10.55 -5.18 -2.88
C PRO A 160 9.34 -4.81 -3.76
N ALA A 161 9.09 -5.56 -4.84
CA ALA A 161 7.93 -5.33 -5.70
C ALA A 161 6.62 -5.64 -4.97
N SER A 162 6.58 -6.75 -4.20
CA SER A 162 5.43 -7.05 -3.34
C SER A 162 5.20 -5.99 -2.27
N LEU A 163 6.25 -5.45 -1.63
CA LEU A 163 6.10 -4.35 -0.67
C LEU A 163 5.33 -3.18 -1.30
N LEU A 164 5.84 -2.66 -2.42
CA LEU A 164 5.26 -1.47 -3.07
C LEU A 164 3.86 -1.75 -3.61
N PHE A 165 3.65 -2.93 -4.19
CA PHE A 165 2.36 -3.31 -4.72
C PHE A 165 1.30 -3.44 -3.62
N TYR A 166 1.54 -4.25 -2.58
CA TYR A 166 0.53 -4.48 -1.54
C TYR A 166 0.33 -3.24 -0.66
N ARG A 167 1.36 -2.43 -0.43
CA ARG A 167 1.21 -1.13 0.26
C ARG A 167 0.39 -0.16 -0.59
N GLY A 168 0.71 -0.02 -1.88
CA GLY A 168 0.00 0.85 -2.81
C GLY A 168 -1.47 0.47 -2.98
N ILE A 169 -1.77 -0.81 -3.18
CA ILE A 169 -3.16 -1.29 -3.30
C ILE A 169 -3.93 -1.11 -1.99
N SER A 170 -3.32 -1.41 -0.83
CA SER A 170 -4.00 -1.22 0.45
C SER A 170 -4.30 0.26 0.70
N ARG A 171 -3.35 1.16 0.42
CA ARG A 171 -3.56 2.62 0.48
C ARG A 171 -4.68 3.09 -0.46
N LEU A 172 -4.72 2.56 -1.69
CA LEU A 172 -5.77 2.87 -2.64
C LEU A 172 -7.16 2.48 -2.11
N LYS A 173 -7.28 1.28 -1.54
CA LYS A 173 -8.53 0.79 -0.96
C LYS A 173 -8.98 1.59 0.26
N LEU A 174 -8.06 2.22 0.96
CA LEU A 174 -8.32 3.16 2.06
C LEU A 174 -8.48 4.62 1.60
N LEU A 175 -8.65 4.85 0.29
CA LEU A 175 -8.82 6.18 -0.34
C LEU A 175 -7.62 7.13 -0.14
N GLN A 176 -6.45 6.60 0.20
CA GLN A 176 -5.19 7.33 0.33
C GLN A 176 -4.51 7.47 -1.04
N LYS A 177 -5.23 8.08 -2.00
CA LYS A 177 -4.88 8.09 -3.44
C LYS A 177 -3.47 8.62 -3.73
N SER A 178 -3.05 9.71 -3.07
CA SER A 178 -1.71 10.28 -3.26
C SER A 178 -0.61 9.31 -2.84
N ALA A 179 -0.70 8.76 -1.63
CA ALA A 179 0.31 7.84 -1.11
C ALA A 179 0.34 6.51 -1.90
N ALA A 180 -0.82 6.08 -2.41
CA ALA A 180 -0.90 4.93 -3.32
C ALA A 180 -0.20 5.22 -4.66
N ALA A 181 -0.41 6.41 -5.23
CA ALA A 181 0.22 6.82 -6.48
C ALA A 181 1.75 6.85 -6.35
N ASP A 182 2.29 7.33 -5.22
CA ASP A 182 3.73 7.36 -4.96
C ASP A 182 4.35 5.95 -4.95
N ASP A 183 3.74 5.00 -4.23
CA ASP A 183 4.22 3.60 -4.18
C ASP A 183 4.17 2.94 -5.57
N LEU A 184 3.07 3.14 -6.30
CA LEU A 184 2.87 2.52 -7.62
C LEU A 184 3.75 3.17 -8.69
N ALA A 185 4.04 4.47 -8.58
CA ALA A 185 5.02 5.13 -9.44
C ALA A 185 6.43 4.56 -9.21
N LEU A 186 6.84 4.40 -7.94
CA LEU A 186 8.13 3.80 -7.61
C LEU A 186 8.21 2.33 -8.10
N LEU A 187 7.11 1.58 -7.97
CA LEU A 187 7.00 0.22 -8.51
C LEU A 187 7.21 0.20 -10.03
N LEU A 188 6.53 1.08 -10.76
CA LEU A 188 6.53 1.05 -12.23
C LEU A 188 7.82 1.59 -12.86
N ASN A 189 8.40 2.63 -12.25
CA ASN A 189 9.47 3.42 -12.86
C ASN A 189 10.86 3.05 -12.33
N ASN A 190 10.97 2.54 -11.11
CA ASN A 190 12.25 2.36 -10.44
C ASN A 190 12.49 0.95 -9.92
N THR A 191 11.56 0.01 -10.06
CA THR A 191 11.71 -1.35 -9.54
C THR A 191 12.03 -2.35 -10.64
N ALA A 192 13.08 -3.15 -10.44
CA ALA A 192 13.46 -4.24 -11.33
C ALA A 192 12.54 -5.47 -11.16
N ASP A 193 12.48 -6.32 -12.19
CA ASP A 193 11.81 -7.64 -12.15
C ASP A 193 10.35 -7.64 -11.65
N VAL A 194 9.63 -6.53 -11.87
CA VAL A 194 8.23 -6.40 -11.44
C VAL A 194 7.35 -7.42 -12.18
N PRO A 195 6.63 -8.29 -11.45
CA PRO A 195 5.71 -9.25 -12.07
C PRO A 195 4.68 -8.56 -12.97
N ALA A 196 4.41 -9.16 -14.13
CA ALA A 196 3.52 -8.58 -15.15
C ALA A 196 2.13 -8.22 -14.58
N ARG A 197 1.58 -9.07 -13.70
CA ARG A 197 0.29 -8.83 -13.06
C ARG A 197 0.29 -7.60 -12.15
N PHE A 198 1.39 -7.32 -11.44
CA PHE A 198 1.52 -6.12 -10.62
C PHE A 198 1.60 -4.87 -11.50
N ARG A 199 2.37 -4.94 -12.59
CA ARG A 199 2.49 -3.85 -13.57
C ARG A 199 1.13 -3.50 -14.20
N GLN A 200 0.39 -4.50 -14.66
CA GLN A 200 -0.93 -4.28 -15.29
C GLN A 200 -1.91 -3.60 -14.32
N MET A 201 -2.01 -4.09 -13.09
CA MET A 201 -2.90 -3.50 -12.10
C MET A 201 -2.44 -2.09 -11.69
N ALA A 202 -1.13 -1.86 -11.50
CA ALA A 202 -0.60 -0.55 -11.16
C ALA A 202 -0.88 0.50 -12.26
N LEU A 203 -0.76 0.12 -13.53
CA LEU A 203 -1.10 0.99 -14.66
C LEU A 203 -2.60 1.34 -14.68
N GLN A 204 -3.47 0.35 -14.49
CA GLN A 204 -4.92 0.58 -14.40
C GLN A 204 -5.25 1.56 -13.26
N VAL A 205 -4.63 1.37 -12.09
CA VAL A 205 -4.84 2.28 -10.95
C VAL A 205 -4.34 3.69 -11.26
N GLN A 206 -3.20 3.87 -11.94
CA GLN A 206 -2.73 5.20 -12.32
C GLN A 206 -3.67 5.89 -13.31
N GLU A 207 -4.21 5.15 -14.28
CA GLU A 207 -5.20 5.67 -15.22
C GLU A 207 -6.53 6.06 -14.54
N GLU A 208 -6.95 5.28 -13.54
CA GLU A 208 -8.13 5.58 -12.72
C GLU A 208 -7.90 6.76 -11.79
N ALA A 209 -6.73 6.83 -11.14
CA ALA A 209 -6.39 7.92 -10.22
C ALA A 209 -6.28 9.29 -10.92
N ALA A 210 -5.93 9.30 -12.21
CA ALA A 210 -5.92 10.52 -13.02
C ALA A 210 -7.33 11.06 -13.33
N LYS A 211 -8.38 10.26 -13.12
CA LYS A 211 -9.77 10.68 -13.34
C LYS A 211 -10.37 11.12 -12.00
N PRO A 212 -10.89 12.36 -11.89
CA PRO A 212 -11.59 12.76 -10.69
C PRO A 212 -12.80 11.84 -10.50
N ALA A 213 -12.95 11.28 -9.29
CA ALA A 213 -14.21 10.67 -8.93
C ALA A 213 -15.25 11.80 -8.95
N GLY A 214 -16.31 11.63 -9.75
CA GLY A 214 -17.47 12.51 -9.59
C GLY A 214 -17.98 12.42 -8.14
N PRO A 215 -18.74 13.40 -7.66
CA PRO A 215 -19.15 13.45 -6.26
C PRO A 215 -19.97 12.21 -5.82
N LEU A 216 -20.73 11.59 -6.73
CA LEU A 216 -21.37 10.28 -6.48
C LEU A 216 -20.38 9.10 -6.42
N GLY A 217 -19.29 9.17 -7.18
CA GLY A 217 -18.23 8.17 -7.18
C GLY A 217 -17.46 8.16 -5.86
N GLU A 218 -17.26 9.34 -5.24
CA GLU A 218 -16.64 9.45 -3.91
C GLU A 218 -17.51 8.78 -2.84
N VAL A 219 -18.82 9.03 -2.86
CA VAL A 219 -19.78 8.38 -1.96
C VAL A 219 -19.76 6.86 -2.15
N ALA A 220 -19.80 6.37 -3.40
CA ALA A 220 -19.76 4.94 -3.69
C ALA A 220 -18.47 4.27 -3.17
N GLN A 221 -17.33 4.97 -3.27
CA GLN A 221 -16.05 4.51 -2.72
C GLN A 221 -16.07 4.42 -1.19
N LEU A 222 -16.62 5.42 -0.50
CA LEU A 222 -16.78 5.40 0.96
C LEU A 222 -17.72 4.28 1.42
N MET A 223 -18.87 4.11 0.76
CA MET A 223 -19.81 3.03 1.06
C MET A 223 -19.19 1.64 0.87
N SER A 224 -18.35 1.47 -0.17
CA SER A 224 -17.62 0.22 -0.41
C SER A 224 -16.64 -0.10 0.72
N ASP A 225 -15.97 0.91 1.30
CA ASP A 225 -15.10 0.72 2.46
C ASP A 225 -15.89 0.37 3.73
N VAL A 226 -17.01 1.06 3.99
CA VAL A 226 -17.91 0.72 5.11
C VAL A 226 -18.39 -0.73 5.00
N GLN A 227 -18.89 -1.13 3.83
CA GLN A 227 -19.33 -2.50 3.59
C GLN A 227 -18.20 -3.51 3.83
N ARG A 228 -16.98 -3.23 3.36
CA ARG A 228 -15.82 -4.09 3.63
C ARG A 228 -15.59 -4.29 5.12
N ARG A 229 -15.58 -3.21 5.90
CA ARG A 229 -15.31 -3.29 7.34
C ARG A 229 -16.40 -4.08 8.06
N LEU A 230 -17.67 -3.88 7.69
CA LEU A 230 -18.80 -4.65 8.21
C LEU A 230 -18.71 -6.15 7.83
N ASP A 231 -18.31 -6.48 6.59
CA ASP A 231 -18.10 -7.87 6.16
C ASP A 231 -17.02 -8.58 7.00
N LEU A 232 -16.01 -7.83 7.45
CA LEU A 232 -14.94 -8.33 8.33
C LEU A 232 -15.34 -8.40 9.81
N GLY A 233 -16.60 -8.07 10.13
CA GLY A 233 -17.13 -8.08 11.49
C GLY A 233 -16.70 -6.87 12.34
N ALA A 234 -16.13 -5.84 11.73
CA ALA A 234 -15.81 -4.59 12.39
C ALA A 234 -17.05 -3.68 12.41
N ALA A 235 -17.47 -3.26 13.60
CA ALA A 235 -18.54 -2.29 13.84
C ALA A 235 -18.13 -1.24 14.89
N ASP A 236 -16.83 -0.94 14.90
CA ASP A 236 -16.15 -0.09 15.86
C ASP A 236 -16.18 1.40 15.44
N GLU A 237 -15.69 2.28 16.33
CA GLU A 237 -15.70 3.74 16.14
C GLU A 237 -15.12 4.21 14.78
N PRO A 238 -14.05 3.60 14.21
CA PRO A 238 -13.58 3.91 12.86
C PRO A 238 -14.63 3.68 11.77
N VAL A 239 -15.47 2.66 11.87
CA VAL A 239 -16.55 2.40 10.90
C VAL A 239 -17.60 3.50 10.97
N GLN A 240 -18.02 3.87 12.18
CA GLN A 240 -18.99 4.94 12.41
C GLN A 240 -18.51 6.28 11.84
N LYS A 241 -17.22 6.60 12.02
CA LYS A 241 -16.62 7.81 11.40
C LYS A 241 -16.69 7.78 9.88
N ARG A 242 -16.49 6.63 9.25
CA ARG A 242 -16.63 6.49 7.79
C ARG A 242 -18.08 6.63 7.35
N GLU A 243 -19.04 6.14 8.14
CA GLU A 243 -20.46 6.36 7.89
C GLU A 243 -20.83 7.85 7.99
N ASP A 244 -20.30 8.58 8.97
CA ASP A 244 -20.49 10.02 9.10
C ASP A 244 -19.90 10.78 7.89
N GLU A 245 -18.74 10.37 7.39
CA GLU A 245 -18.12 10.91 6.18
C GLU A 245 -19.01 10.68 4.94
N VAL A 246 -19.67 9.52 4.83
CA VAL A 246 -20.65 9.24 3.76
C VAL A 246 -21.82 10.22 3.83
N VAL A 247 -22.39 10.43 5.02
CA VAL A 247 -23.53 11.35 5.22
C VAL A 247 -23.12 12.78 4.85
N ALA A 248 -21.94 13.22 5.33
CA ALA A 248 -21.43 14.55 5.01
C ALA A 248 -21.19 14.76 3.50
N ALA A 249 -20.68 13.74 2.80
CA ALA A 249 -20.47 13.79 1.36
C ALA A 249 -21.80 13.86 0.58
N LEU A 250 -22.81 13.10 1.00
CA LEU A 250 -24.16 13.16 0.43
C LEU A 250 -24.84 14.52 0.64
N ASP A 251 -24.74 15.08 1.84
CA ASP A 251 -25.28 16.42 2.15
C ASP A 251 -24.63 17.51 1.31
N LYS A 252 -23.31 17.42 1.10
CA LYS A 252 -22.59 18.34 0.21
C LYS A 252 -23.11 18.23 -1.23
N LEU A 253 -23.31 17.01 -1.72
CA LEU A 253 -23.81 16.75 -3.07
C LEU A 253 -25.23 17.31 -3.27
N LEU A 254 -26.09 17.18 -2.27
CA LEU A 254 -27.43 17.79 -2.29
C LEU A 254 -27.35 19.31 -2.38
N LYS A 255 -26.50 19.95 -1.57
CA LYS A 255 -26.29 21.41 -1.62
C LYS A 255 -25.77 21.87 -2.98
N ASP A 256 -24.78 21.18 -3.53
CA ASP A 256 -24.20 21.52 -4.84
C ASP A 256 -25.26 21.43 -5.96
N LEU A 257 -26.14 20.41 -5.91
CA LEU A 257 -27.26 20.27 -6.87
C LEU A 257 -28.32 21.36 -6.69
N GLU A 258 -28.67 21.73 -5.46
CA GLU A 258 -29.60 22.83 -5.19
C GLU A 258 -29.05 24.18 -5.69
N GLU A 259 -27.76 24.44 -5.51
CA GLU A 259 -27.09 25.63 -6.03
C GLU A 259 -27.07 25.64 -7.56
N GLN A 260 -26.76 24.52 -8.21
CA GLN A 260 -26.82 24.40 -9.67
C GLN A 260 -28.24 24.66 -10.21
N GLN A 261 -29.28 24.14 -9.56
CA GLN A 261 -30.67 24.42 -9.96
C GLN A 261 -31.01 25.91 -9.81
N LYS A 262 -30.59 26.56 -8.72
CA LYS A 262 -30.81 28.01 -8.51
C LYS A 262 -30.10 28.84 -9.57
N GLN A 263 -28.86 28.48 -9.94
CA GLN A 263 -28.11 29.17 -11.00
C GLN A 263 -28.75 28.98 -12.38
N GLN A 264 -29.24 27.77 -12.70
CA GLN A 264 -29.95 27.52 -13.97
C GLN A 264 -31.27 28.30 -14.06
N GLN A 265 -32.02 28.43 -12.97
CA GLN A 265 -33.26 29.22 -12.95
C GLN A 265 -32.99 30.72 -13.14
N GLN A 266 -31.89 31.25 -12.59
CA GLN A 266 -31.51 32.65 -12.80
C GLN A 266 -31.05 32.95 -14.24
N GLN A 267 -30.35 32.01 -14.89
CA GLN A 267 -29.97 32.16 -16.30
C GLN A 267 -31.17 32.10 -17.27
N GLN A 268 -32.20 31.29 -16.97
CA GLN A 268 -33.43 31.27 -17.77
C GLN A 268 -34.25 32.56 -17.65
N GLN A 269 -34.25 33.22 -16.49
CA GLN A 269 -34.92 34.52 -16.32
C GLN A 269 -34.20 35.67 -17.05
N GLN A 270 -32.87 35.63 -17.20
CA GLN A 270 -32.14 36.64 -17.98
C GLN A 270 -32.30 36.49 -19.49
N GLN A 271 -32.47 35.27 -20.03
CA GLN A 271 -32.75 35.07 -21.45
C GLN A 271 -34.17 35.47 -21.86
N GLN A 272 -35.16 35.37 -20.97
CA GLN A 272 -36.52 35.87 -21.25
C GLN A 272 -36.63 37.39 -21.22
N GLN A 273 -35.68 38.10 -20.58
CA GLN A 273 -35.69 39.57 -20.52
C GLN A 273 -34.99 40.25 -21.72
N GLN A 274 -34.24 39.50 -22.54
CA GLN A 274 -33.60 40.01 -23.76
C GLN A 274 -34.31 39.59 -25.06
N GLY A 275 -35.38 38.78 -24.98
CA GLY A 275 -36.25 38.39 -26.10
C GLY A 275 -37.60 39.13 -26.19
N GLY A 276 -37.84 40.12 -25.31
CA GLY A 276 -39.11 40.85 -25.21
C GLY A 276 -39.07 42.21 -25.89
N GLY A 277 -39.04 42.26 -27.23
CA GLY A 277 -38.98 43.52 -27.96
C GLY A 277 -39.44 43.45 -29.41
N ALA A 278 -40.70 43.04 -29.64
CA ALA A 278 -41.60 43.49 -30.72
C ALA A 278 -42.65 42.40 -31.06
N MET A 279 -43.78 42.38 -30.35
CA MET A 279 -45.03 41.84 -30.90
C MET A 279 -45.89 43.02 -31.35
N GLN A 280 -46.08 43.14 -32.66
CA GLN A 280 -47.04 44.05 -33.27
C GLN A 280 -48.28 43.25 -33.69
N PRO A 281 -49.51 43.68 -33.37
CA PRO A 281 -50.70 42.90 -33.67
C PRO A 281 -51.28 43.27 -35.04
N SER A 282 -51.42 42.30 -35.94
CA SER A 282 -52.26 42.41 -37.15
C SER A 282 -52.96 41.09 -37.44
N GLN A 283 -54.28 41.09 -37.26
CA GLN A 283 -55.25 40.08 -37.69
C GLN A 283 -55.64 40.31 -39.18
N PRO A 284 -56.58 39.55 -39.80
CA PRO A 284 -56.49 38.20 -40.34
C PRO A 284 -56.70 38.15 -41.88
N GLY A 285 -56.18 37.14 -42.60
CA GLY A 285 -56.54 37.00 -44.03
C GLY A 285 -55.83 35.90 -44.82
N SER A 286 -56.51 34.75 -44.93
CA SER A 286 -56.63 33.86 -46.11
C SER A 286 -55.42 33.38 -46.93
N ARG A 287 -55.47 32.05 -47.13
CA ARG A 287 -55.14 31.24 -48.32
C ARG A 287 -53.71 30.71 -48.50
N SER A 288 -53.63 29.38 -48.35
CA SER A 288 -53.22 28.40 -49.37
C SER A 288 -52.16 28.81 -50.38
N GLN A 289 -51.04 28.08 -50.44
CA GLN A 289 -50.88 27.02 -51.43
C GLN A 289 -49.67 26.12 -51.14
N ILE A 290 -49.85 24.89 -51.56
CA ILE A 290 -48.95 23.74 -51.55
C ILE A 290 -47.94 23.90 -52.70
N SER A 291 -46.68 23.56 -52.46
CA SER A 291 -45.89 22.71 -53.37
C SER A 291 -44.70 22.10 -52.64
#